data_AF-A0A0C2FI44-F1
#
_entry.id   AF-A0A0C2FI44-F1
#
_cell.length_a   1.000
_cell.length_b   1.000
_cell.length_c   1.000
_cell.angle_alpha   90.00
_cell.angle_beta   90.00
_cell.angle_gamma   90.00
#
_symmetry.space_group_name_H-M   'P 1'
#
loop_
_entity.id
_entity.type
_entity.pdbx_description
1 polymer ?
#
loop_
_entity_poly.entity_id
_entity_poly.type
_entity_poly.pdbx_seq_one_letter_code
_entity_poly.pdbx_strand_id
1 'polypeptide(L)'
;PYYHGNFAKLAQGESINYNPYEYGSVMHYGAATLSSGANSLIPLDGQYLRTIGSRVVSFYDIKTINDHYNCHAKCGAGSAMCQNGGEPNPRNCAACNCPAGYGGALCNQR
;
A
#
# COMPACT_ATOMS: atom_id res chain seq x y z
N PRO A 1 -28.19 1.21 13.21
CA PRO A 1 -27.52 2.37 13.85
C PRO A 1 -26.00 2.20 14.13
N TYR A 2 -25.45 0.99 14.21
CA TYR A 2 -24.06 0.78 14.67
C TYR A 2 -22.94 0.97 13.60
N TYR A 3 -23.27 1.15 12.32
CA TYR A 3 -22.27 1.19 11.24
C TYR A 3 -22.22 2.51 10.45
N HIS A 4 -22.91 3.56 10.91
CA HIS A 4 -22.88 4.86 10.23
C HIS A 4 -21.48 5.49 10.32
N GLY A 5 -21.01 6.06 9.22
CA GLY A 5 -19.73 6.77 9.14
C GLY A 5 -18.55 5.96 8.61
N ASN A 6 -18.60 4.62 8.57
CA ASN A 6 -17.47 3.79 8.12
C ASN A 6 -17.02 4.03 6.66
N PHE A 7 -17.94 4.53 5.81
CA PHE A 7 -17.66 4.87 4.42
C PHE A 7 -17.58 6.39 4.18
N ALA A 8 -17.67 7.20 5.23
CA ALA A 8 -17.50 8.64 5.10
C ALA A 8 -16.05 8.91 4.71
N LYS A 9 -15.86 9.72 3.66
CA LYS A 9 -14.53 10.16 3.26
C LYS A 9 -14.02 11.19 4.27
N LEU A 10 -12.73 11.13 4.57
CA LEU A 10 -12.05 12.18 5.30
C LEU A 10 -12.11 13.50 4.51
N ALA A 11 -12.19 14.62 5.22
CA ALA A 11 -12.18 15.94 4.59
C ALA A 11 -10.80 16.27 4.02
N GLN A 12 -10.78 17.25 3.12
CA GLN A 12 -9.52 17.77 2.58
C GLN A 12 -8.66 18.36 3.71
N GLY A 13 -7.43 17.88 3.84
CA GLY A 13 -6.50 18.29 4.91
C GLY A 13 -6.47 17.39 6.14
N GLU A 14 -7.41 16.45 6.27
CA GLU A 14 -7.39 15.43 7.34
C GLU A 14 -6.58 14.19 6.98
N SER A 15 -6.15 14.07 5.72
CA SER A 15 -5.33 12.98 5.21
C SER A 15 -4.17 13.49 4.39
N ILE A 16 -3.04 12.79 4.47
CA ILE A 16 -1.87 12.99 3.63
C ILE A 16 -1.73 11.72 2.79
N ASN A 17 -1.73 11.88 1.47
CA ASN A 17 -1.65 10.76 0.54
C ASN A 17 -0.26 10.75 -0.09
N TYR A 18 0.64 9.91 0.44
CA TYR A 18 1.99 9.74 -0.12
C TYR A 18 2.00 8.95 -1.42
N ASN A 19 1.03 8.05 -1.60
CA ASN A 19 0.93 7.12 -2.71
C ASN A 19 -0.43 7.25 -3.43
N PRO A 20 -0.53 6.84 -4.71
CA PRO A 20 -1.81 6.70 -5.40
C PRO A 20 -2.74 5.69 -4.71
N TYR A 21 -4.03 5.74 -5.04
CA TYR A 21 -5.00 4.78 -4.52
C TYR A 21 -4.64 3.35 -4.95
N GLU A 22 -4.48 2.46 -3.96
CA GLU A 22 -4.13 1.06 -4.19
C GLU A 22 -5.28 0.15 -3.73
N TYR A 23 -5.85 -0.61 -4.66
CA TYR A 23 -6.92 -1.56 -4.33
C TYR A 23 -6.44 -2.69 -3.40
N GLY A 24 -5.18 -3.10 -3.50
CA GLY A 24 -4.62 -4.25 -2.79
C GLY A 24 -4.05 -3.95 -1.40
N SER A 25 -4.16 -2.71 -0.92
CA SER A 25 -3.70 -2.34 0.42
C SER A 25 -4.36 -3.20 1.50
N VAL A 26 -3.59 -3.60 2.51
CA VAL A 26 -4.09 -4.34 3.68
C VAL A 26 -5.14 -3.55 4.47
N MET A 27 -5.15 -2.22 4.31
CA MET A 27 -6.08 -1.31 4.96
C MET A 27 -7.39 -1.15 4.18
N HIS A 28 -7.49 -1.69 2.97
CA HIS A 28 -8.67 -1.54 2.14
C HIS A 28 -9.76 -2.55 2.55
N TYR A 29 -10.99 -2.06 2.78
CA TYR A 29 -12.13 -2.94 3.02
C TYR A 29 -12.41 -3.90 1.86
N GLY A 30 -12.90 -5.10 2.16
CA GLY A 30 -13.36 -6.04 1.14
C GLY A 30 -14.72 -5.65 0.55
N ALA A 31 -15.05 -6.22 -0.62
CA ALA A 31 -16.23 -5.86 -1.41
C ALA A 31 -17.57 -5.98 -0.65
N ALA A 32 -17.70 -6.95 0.26
CA ALA A 32 -18.93 -7.21 1.03
C ALA A 32 -18.87 -6.71 2.49
N THR A 33 -17.92 -5.83 2.82
CA THR A 33 -17.72 -5.35 4.20
C THR A 33 -18.96 -4.61 4.70
N LEU A 34 -19.46 -4.95 5.90
CA LEU A 34 -20.67 -4.35 6.50
C LEU A 34 -21.96 -4.57 5.68
N SER A 35 -21.99 -5.59 4.83
CA SER A 35 -23.17 -5.96 4.03
C SER A 35 -23.78 -7.30 4.48
N SER A 36 -25.08 -7.49 4.24
CA SER A 36 -25.84 -8.70 4.57
C SER A 36 -26.14 -9.62 3.37
N GLY A 37 -25.60 -9.35 2.18
CA GLY A 37 -25.83 -10.22 1.02
C GLY A 37 -25.36 -9.74 -0.35
N ALA A 38 -24.90 -8.49 -0.47
CA ALA A 38 -24.37 -7.94 -1.72
C ALA A 38 -23.03 -7.22 -1.51
N ASN A 39 -22.35 -6.84 -2.57
CA ASN A 39 -21.18 -5.96 -2.44
C ASN A 39 -21.61 -4.57 -1.97
N SER A 40 -21.02 -4.08 -0.88
CA SER A 40 -21.16 -2.71 -0.39
C SER A 40 -20.14 -1.76 -1.03
N LEU A 41 -19.04 -2.29 -1.56
CA LEU A 41 -18.00 -1.57 -2.27
C LEU A 41 -17.72 -2.24 -3.61
N ILE A 42 -17.84 -1.47 -4.68
CA ILE A 42 -17.56 -1.91 -6.05
C ILE A 42 -16.53 -0.96 -6.64
N PRO A 43 -15.30 -1.44 -6.94
CA PRO A 43 -14.29 -0.65 -7.66
C PRO A 43 -14.83 -0.09 -8.98
N LEU A 44 -14.39 1.12 -9.34
CA LEU A 44 -14.74 1.71 -10.65
C LEU A 44 -14.17 0.88 -11.80
N ASP A 45 -12.94 0.36 -11.63
CA ASP A 45 -12.41 -0.68 -12.49
C ASP A 45 -12.75 -2.05 -11.90
N GLY A 46 -13.74 -2.70 -12.50
CA GLY A 46 -14.29 -3.96 -12.02
C GLY A 46 -13.30 -5.12 -11.93
N GLN A 47 -12.13 -5.04 -12.60
CA GLN A 47 -11.09 -6.06 -12.51
C GLN A 47 -10.52 -6.20 -11.10
N TYR A 48 -10.59 -5.13 -10.29
CA TYR A 48 -10.06 -5.11 -8.93
C TYR A 48 -11.07 -5.55 -7.85
N LEU A 49 -12.26 -6.04 -8.22
CA LEU A 49 -13.28 -6.47 -7.26
C LEU A 49 -12.78 -7.55 -6.29
N ARG A 50 -11.86 -8.40 -6.76
CA ARG A 50 -11.24 -9.48 -5.96
C ARG A 50 -9.89 -9.09 -5.35
N THR A 51 -9.41 -7.87 -5.63
CA THR A 51 -8.16 -7.33 -5.09
C THR A 51 -8.40 -6.62 -3.75
N ILE A 52 -9.51 -5.90 -3.62
CA ILE A 52 -9.88 -5.21 -2.37
C ILE A 52 -10.17 -6.20 -1.23
N GLY A 53 -9.82 -5.82 0.00
CA GLY A 53 -9.93 -6.71 1.16
C GLY A 53 -8.77 -7.70 1.30
N SER A 54 -7.67 -7.47 0.57
CA SER A 54 -6.41 -8.20 0.77
C SER A 54 -5.98 -8.15 2.24
N ARG A 55 -5.43 -9.27 2.74
CA ARG A 55 -4.82 -9.35 4.07
C ARG A 55 -3.29 -9.36 4.02
N VAL A 56 -2.73 -9.07 2.85
CA VAL A 56 -1.28 -9.03 2.60
C VAL A 56 -0.84 -7.57 2.62
N VAL A 57 0.19 -7.28 3.42
CA VAL A 57 0.84 -5.96 3.45
C VAL A 57 1.45 -5.70 2.08
N SER A 58 1.00 -4.64 1.42
CA SER A 58 1.49 -4.26 0.09
C SER A 58 2.80 -3.48 0.17
N PHE A 59 3.42 -3.28 -1.00
CA PHE A 59 4.57 -2.39 -1.12
C PHE A 59 4.20 -0.95 -0.74
N TYR A 60 3.04 -0.44 -1.18
CA TYR A 60 2.62 0.92 -0.85
C TYR A 60 2.20 1.09 0.60
N ASP A 61 1.74 0.04 1.28
CA ASP A 61 1.53 0.07 2.74
C ASP A 61 2.86 0.33 3.46
N ILE A 62 3.91 -0.41 3.09
CA ILE A 62 5.27 -0.25 3.66
C ILE A 62 5.83 1.13 3.33
N LYS A 63 5.73 1.54 2.06
CA LYS A 63 6.23 2.82 1.58
C LYS A 63 5.57 3.99 2.30
N THR A 64 4.23 3.99 2.43
CA THR A 64 3.48 5.04 3.14
C THR A 64 4.02 5.25 4.56
N ILE A 65 4.25 4.17 5.30
CA ILE A 65 4.79 4.25 6.66
C ILE A 65 6.23 4.76 6.65
N ASN A 66 7.08 4.28 5.74
CA ASN A 66 8.46 4.72 5.66
C ASN A 66 8.59 6.20 5.30
N ASP A 67 7.77 6.68 4.37
CA ASP A 67 7.72 8.09 3.98
C ASP A 67 7.22 8.96 5.14
N HIS A 68 6.10 8.56 5.77
CA HIS A 68 5.48 9.34 6.84
C HIS A 68 6.40 9.53 8.05
N TYR A 69 7.11 8.48 8.44
CA TYR A 69 8.04 8.51 9.58
C TYR A 69 9.49 8.83 9.17
N ASN A 70 9.72 9.21 7.92
CA ASN A 70 11.05 9.54 7.39
C ASN A 70 12.09 8.43 7.66
N CYS A 71 11.68 7.17 7.52
CA CYS A 71 12.53 6.00 7.78
C CYS A 71 13.74 5.94 6.84
N HIS A 72 13.60 6.48 5.63
CA HIS A 72 14.65 6.48 4.61
C HIS A 72 15.88 7.33 5.00
N ALA A 73 15.73 8.26 5.95
CA ALA A 73 16.86 9.05 6.48
C ALA A 73 17.97 8.19 7.11
N LYS A 74 17.68 6.93 7.45
CA LYS A 74 18.67 5.96 7.95
C LYS A 74 19.60 5.43 6.86
N CYS A 75 19.17 5.52 5.61
CA CYS A 75 19.94 5.06 4.45
C CYS A 75 20.64 6.25 3.79
N GLY A 76 21.96 6.28 3.89
CA GLY A 76 22.81 7.34 3.36
C GLY A 76 23.43 7.01 2.01
N ALA A 77 24.50 7.74 1.67
CA ALA A 77 25.31 7.47 0.50
C ALA A 77 25.85 6.02 0.53
N GLY A 78 25.78 5.33 -0.62
CA GLY A 78 26.17 3.93 -0.75
C GLY A 78 25.06 2.91 -0.49
N SER A 79 23.82 3.36 -0.25
CA SER A 79 22.65 2.46 -0.18
C SER A 79 22.34 1.81 -1.54
N ALA A 80 21.58 0.72 -1.50
CA ALA A 80 21.17 -0.04 -2.67
C ALA A 80 20.46 0.83 -3.72
N MET A 81 20.88 0.69 -4.98
CA MET A 81 20.23 1.32 -6.13
C MET A 81 19.11 0.42 -6.64
N CYS A 82 17.91 0.65 -6.12
CA CYS A 82 16.74 -0.17 -6.40
C CYS A 82 16.19 0.05 -7.81
N GLN A 83 15.71 -1.02 -8.45
CA GLN A 83 15.10 -1.00 -9.78
C GLN A 83 13.59 -1.23 -9.70
N ASN A 84 12.90 -1.04 -10.83
CA ASN A 84 11.47 -1.36 -10.99
C ASN A 84 10.55 -0.72 -9.94
N GLY A 85 10.90 0.47 -9.46
CA GLY A 85 10.13 1.20 -8.45
C GLY A 85 10.32 0.71 -7.01
N GLY A 86 11.31 -0.15 -6.74
CA GLY A 86 11.70 -0.49 -5.37
C GLY A 86 12.42 0.64 -4.65
N GLU A 87 12.51 0.52 -3.33
CA GLU A 87 13.11 1.53 -2.45
C GLU A 87 14.08 0.92 -1.44
N PRO A 88 15.15 1.63 -1.05
CA PRO A 88 16.09 1.11 -0.05
C PRO A 88 15.35 0.70 1.21
N ASN A 89 15.60 -0.52 1.68
CA ASN A 89 14.98 -1.03 2.88
C ASN A 89 15.60 -0.32 4.09
N PRO A 90 14.83 0.45 4.88
CA PRO A 90 15.37 1.21 6.00
C PRO A 90 15.88 0.35 7.17
N ARG A 91 15.64 -0.97 7.15
CA ARG A 91 16.24 -1.95 8.08
C ARG A 91 17.52 -2.57 7.56
N ASN A 92 17.74 -2.55 6.25
CA ASN A 92 18.93 -3.04 5.58
C ASN A 92 19.17 -2.24 4.30
N CYS A 93 19.95 -1.17 4.41
CA CYS A 93 20.19 -0.24 3.30
C CYS A 93 20.97 -0.85 2.12
N ALA A 94 21.46 -2.09 2.25
CA ALA A 94 22.10 -2.83 1.15
C ALA A 94 21.09 -3.67 0.32
N ALA A 95 19.80 -3.65 0.68
CA ALA A 95 18.74 -4.32 -0.06
C ALA A 95 17.51 -3.42 -0.24
N CYS A 96 16.64 -3.78 -1.16
CA CYS A 96 15.44 -3.04 -1.52
C CYS A 96 14.17 -3.72 -1.02
N ASN A 97 13.17 -2.91 -0.68
CA ASN A 97 11.78 -3.35 -0.65
C ASN A 97 11.27 -3.32 -2.09
N CYS A 98 10.74 -4.44 -2.57
CA CYS A 98 10.33 -4.59 -3.97
C CYS A 98 8.82 -4.52 -4.14
N PRO A 99 8.31 -3.83 -5.17
CA PRO A 99 6.92 -3.96 -5.58
C PRO A 99 6.59 -5.40 -5.96
N ALA A 100 5.32 -5.76 -5.84
CA ALA A 100 4.86 -7.11 -6.16
C ALA A 100 5.25 -7.51 -7.60
N GLY A 101 5.74 -8.74 -7.76
CA GLY A 101 6.23 -9.26 -9.04
C GLY A 101 7.70 -8.95 -9.34
N TYR A 102 8.43 -8.28 -8.44
CA TYR A 102 9.88 -8.10 -8.53
C TYR A 102 10.59 -8.65 -7.29
N GLY A 103 11.84 -9.10 -7.46
CA GLY A 103 12.65 -9.67 -6.40
C GLY A 103 14.15 -9.42 -6.57
N GLY A 104 14.93 -10.07 -5.70
CA GLY A 104 16.37 -9.85 -5.58
C GLY A 104 16.71 -8.62 -4.74
N ALA A 105 17.99 -8.48 -4.38
CA ALA A 105 18.45 -7.39 -3.50
C ALA A 105 18.19 -6.00 -4.07
N LEU A 106 18.13 -5.87 -5.40
CA LEU A 106 17.92 -4.61 -6.13
C LEU A 106 16.58 -4.55 -6.87
N CYS A 107 15.65 -5.48 -6.63
CA CYS A 107 14.38 -5.58 -7.36
C CYS A 107 14.52 -5.74 -8.88
N ASN A 108 15.62 -6.36 -9.33
CA ASN A 108 15.96 -6.55 -10.74
C ASN A 108 15.64 -7.97 -11.26
N GLN A 109 14.98 -8.80 -10.45
CA GLN A 109 14.55 -10.16 -10.79
C GLN A 109 13.02 -10.21 -10.90
N ARG A 110 12.50 -11.17 -11.67
CA ARG A 110 11.08 -11.49 -11.83
C ARG A 110 10.84 -12.97 -11.62
#